data_AF-E2RZF1-F1
#
_entry.id   AF-E2RZF1-F1
#
_cell.length_a   1.000
_cell.length_b   1.000
_cell.length_c   1.000
_cell.angle_alpha   90.00
_cell.angle_beta   90.00
_cell.angle_gamma   90.00
#
_symmetry.space_group_name_H-M   'P 1'
#
loop_
_entity.id
_entity.type
_entity.pdbx_description
1 polymer ?
#
loop_
_entity_poly.entity_id
_entity_poly.type
_entity_poly.pdbx_seq_one_letter_code
_entity_poly.pdbx_strand_id
1 'polypeptide(L)'
;KCFIVGADTASSTQMQQIRISLRGHSIVLMGKNTMMRKAIKDHLETNPALEKLLPHIKGNVGFVFTRGDLVEVRDKLLENKVRAPARPGAIAPLAVVIPAHNTGLGPEKTSFFQA
;
A
#
# COMPACT_ATOMS: atom_id res chain seq x y z
N LYS A 1 1.28 11.25 -15.93
CA LYS A 1 0.20 10.75 -15.04
C LYS A 1 0.87 10.00 -13.89
N CYS A 2 0.41 10.20 -12.66
CA CYS A 2 1.03 9.58 -11.50
C CYS A 2 0.01 9.28 -10.42
N PHE A 3 0.17 8.15 -9.73
CA PHE A 3 -0.54 7.85 -8.51
C PHE A 3 0.33 8.13 -7.30
N ILE A 4 -0.30 8.66 -6.25
CA ILE A 4 0.26 8.65 -4.90
C ILE A 4 -0.34 7.43 -4.20
N VAL A 5 0.52 6.54 -3.70
CA VAL A 5 0.12 5.29 -3.06
C VAL A 5 0.63 5.29 -1.63
N GLY A 6 -0.26 5.02 -0.66
CA GLY A 6 0.12 4.75 0.73
C GLY A 6 0.56 3.29 0.89
N ALA A 7 1.68 3.07 1.56
CA ALA A 7 2.32 1.75 1.71
C ALA A 7 2.49 1.30 3.17
N ASP A 8 1.63 1.76 4.09
CA ASP A 8 1.82 1.59 5.54
C ASP A 8 1.88 0.13 6.01
N THR A 9 1.09 -0.76 5.39
CA THR A 9 1.00 -2.18 5.78
C THR A 9 1.54 -3.14 4.73
N ALA A 10 2.19 -2.62 3.68
CA ALA A 10 2.63 -3.43 2.56
C ALA A 10 3.90 -4.21 2.90
N SER A 11 3.90 -5.52 2.62
CA SER A 11 5.10 -6.34 2.79
C SER A 11 6.07 -6.17 1.61
N SER A 12 7.35 -6.46 1.84
CA SER A 12 8.38 -6.42 0.79
C SER A 12 8.07 -7.36 -0.37
N THR A 13 7.56 -8.56 -0.08
CA THR A 13 7.13 -9.55 -1.07
C THR A 13 5.96 -9.04 -1.92
N GLN A 14 4.98 -8.37 -1.30
CA GLN A 14 3.87 -7.73 -2.03
C GLN A 14 4.39 -6.65 -2.97
N MET A 15 5.29 -5.79 -2.50
CA MET A 15 5.90 -4.75 -3.33
C MET A 15 6.70 -5.34 -4.49
N GLN A 16 7.35 -6.49 -4.30
CA GLN A 16 8.03 -7.19 -5.37
C GLN A 16 7.06 -7.77 -6.41
N GLN A 17 5.97 -8.40 -5.98
CA GLN A 17 4.93 -8.92 -6.87
C GLN A 17 4.26 -7.80 -7.68
N ILE A 18 3.91 -6.68 -7.02
CA ILE A 18 3.37 -5.48 -7.67
C ILE A 18 4.39 -4.93 -8.69
N ARG A 19 5.67 -4.87 -8.34
CA ARG A 19 6.70 -4.44 -9.29
C ARG A 19 6.84 -5.39 -10.49
N ILE A 20 6.62 -6.69 -10.33
CA ILE A 20 6.65 -7.66 -11.42
C ILE A 20 5.43 -7.48 -12.34
N SER A 21 4.23 -7.37 -11.78
CA SER A 21 2.99 -7.20 -12.56
C SER A 21 2.93 -5.87 -13.31
N LEU A 22 3.57 -4.84 -12.77
CA LEU A 22 3.65 -3.51 -13.38
C LEU A 22 4.79 -3.33 -14.39
N ARG A 23 5.66 -4.33 -14.59
CA ARG A 23 6.79 -4.22 -15.55
C ARG A 23 6.31 -3.88 -16.95
N GLY A 24 7.03 -2.98 -17.62
CA GLY A 24 6.74 -2.50 -18.97
C GLY A 24 5.61 -1.46 -19.07
N HIS A 25 4.71 -1.39 -18.10
CA HIS A 25 3.54 -0.50 -18.14
C HIS A 25 3.69 0.71 -17.22
N SER A 26 4.30 0.50 -16.05
CA SER A 26 4.45 1.55 -15.05
C SER A 26 5.67 1.33 -14.15
N ILE A 27 6.12 2.42 -13.52
CA ILE A 27 7.30 2.43 -12.66
C ILE A 27 6.88 2.88 -11.27
N VAL A 28 7.20 2.06 -10.27
CA VAL A 28 6.98 2.38 -8.86
C VAL A 28 8.26 2.98 -8.29
N LEU A 29 8.17 4.17 -7.71
CA LEU A 29 9.24 4.88 -7.03
C LEU A 29 8.86 5.14 -5.57
N MET A 30 9.66 4.61 -4.66
CA MET A 30 9.60 4.93 -3.23
C MET A 30 10.78 5.85 -2.90
N GLY A 31 10.58 6.84 -2.04
CA GLY A 31 11.63 7.78 -1.69
C GLY A 31 11.40 8.49 -0.36
N LYS A 32 12.42 9.19 0.13
CA LYS A 32 12.31 9.98 1.37
C LYS A 32 11.48 11.23 1.11
N ASN A 33 10.43 11.43 1.90
CA ASN A 33 9.48 12.54 1.74
C ASN A 33 10.14 13.92 1.64
N THR A 34 11.18 14.19 2.44
CA THR A 34 11.88 15.48 2.43
C THR A 34 12.62 15.72 1.11
N MET A 35 13.24 14.68 0.55
CA MET A 35 13.97 14.76 -0.72
C MET A 35 13.00 14.91 -1.89
N MET A 36 11.92 14.12 -1.90
CA MET A 36 10.90 14.20 -2.94
C MET A 36 10.22 15.58 -2.94
N ARG A 37 9.91 16.11 -1.75
CA ARG A 37 9.33 17.45 -1.61
C ARG A 37 10.26 18.55 -2.11
N LYS A 38 11.57 18.45 -1.82
CA LYS A 38 12.56 19.40 -2.33
C LYS A 38 12.64 19.35 -3.85
N ALA A 39 12.81 18.16 -4.42
CA ALA A 39 12.89 17.99 -5.87
C ALA A 39 11.65 18.52 -6.60
N ILE A 40 10.45 18.32 -6.05
CA ILE A 40 9.21 18.84 -6.63
C ILE A 40 9.14 20.38 -6.56
N LYS A 41 9.61 20.98 -5.46
CA LYS A 41 9.69 22.44 -5.32
C LYS A 41 10.68 23.06 -6.30
N ASP A 42 11.81 22.40 -6.53
CA ASP A 42 12.84 22.87 -7.47
C ASP A 42 12.33 22.85 -8.93
N HIS A 43 11.40 21.95 -9.27
CA HIS A 43 10.79 21.85 -10.62
C HIS A 43 9.42 22.54 -10.73
N LEU A 44 9.03 23.34 -9.74
CA LEU A 44 7.71 23.97 -9.67
C LEU A 44 7.56 25.07 -10.73
N GLU A 45 8.67 25.70 -11.12
CA GLU A 45 8.73 26.70 -12.20
C GLU A 45 8.32 26.13 -13.56
N THR A 46 8.59 24.83 -13.80
CA THR A 46 8.25 24.16 -15.07
C THR A 46 6.82 23.65 -15.09
N ASN A 47 6.25 23.30 -13.93
CA ASN A 47 4.90 22.78 -13.85
C ASN A 47 4.22 23.12 -12.51
N PRO A 48 3.36 24.16 -12.47
CA PRO A 48 2.71 24.61 -11.23
C PRO A 48 1.70 23.59 -10.68
N ALA A 49 1.24 22.62 -11.48
CA ALA A 49 0.31 21.59 -11.01
C ALA A 49 0.93 20.68 -9.94
N LEU A 50 2.26 20.62 -9.85
CA LEU A 50 2.98 19.81 -8.86
C LEU A 50 2.84 20.34 -7.43
N GLU A 51 2.53 21.63 -7.26
CA GLU A 51 2.34 22.23 -5.94
C GLU A 51 1.21 21.53 -5.16
N LYS A 52 0.14 21.13 -5.88
CA LYS A 52 -0.99 20.39 -5.31
C LYS A 52 -0.61 19.03 -4.74
N LEU A 53 0.53 18.46 -5.11
CA LEU A 53 1.00 17.17 -4.62
C LEU A 53 1.72 17.28 -3.27
N LEU A 54 2.31 18.44 -2.95
CA LEU A 54 3.06 18.67 -1.70
C LEU A 54 2.30 18.31 -0.40
N PRO A 55 0.99 18.64 -0.25
CA PRO A 55 0.26 18.30 0.98
C PRO A 55 -0.04 16.80 1.11
N HIS A 56 -0.05 16.05 0.01
CA HIS A 56 -0.36 14.61 0.00
C HIS A 56 0.86 13.71 0.26
N ILE A 57 2.07 14.27 0.22
CA ILE A 57 3.31 13.53 0.53
C ILE A 57 3.54 13.55 2.05
N LYS A 58 2.82 12.68 2.77
CA LYS A 58 2.90 12.48 4.23
C LYS A 58 2.80 10.98 4.55
N GLY A 59 3.53 10.52 5.56
CA GLY A 59 3.56 9.10 5.95
C GLY A 59 4.39 8.23 5.01
N ASN A 60 4.07 6.94 4.93
CA ASN A 60 4.74 6.01 4.02
C ASN A 60 4.08 6.07 2.65
N VAL A 61 4.61 6.91 1.76
CA VAL A 61 4.05 7.16 0.42
C VAL A 61 5.02 6.81 -0.69
N GLY A 62 4.47 6.33 -1.79
CA GLY A 62 5.15 6.03 -3.04
C GLY A 62 4.49 6.70 -4.24
N PHE A 63 5.25 6.84 -5.31
CA PHE A 63 4.77 7.31 -6.61
C PHE A 63 4.72 6.16 -7.61
N VAL A 64 3.62 6.05 -8.34
CA VAL A 64 3.54 5.16 -9.51
C VAL A 64 3.40 6.00 -10.76
N PHE A 65 4.42 5.99 -11.60
CA PHE A 65 4.44 6.70 -12.87
C PHE A 65 3.93 5.80 -13.97
N THR A 66 2.92 6.29 -14.70
CA THR A 66 2.26 5.54 -15.76
C THR A 66 2.19 6.42 -17.02
N ARG A 67 2.37 5.78 -18.18
CA ARG A 67 2.07 6.40 -19.48
C ARG A 67 0.68 6.00 -20.02
N GLY A 68 0.17 4.85 -19.57
CA GLY A 68 -1.14 4.30 -19.98
C GLY A 68 -2.34 4.92 -19.25
N ASP A 69 -3.45 4.18 -19.28
CA ASP A 69 -4.69 4.58 -18.62
C ASP A 69 -4.64 4.40 -17.10
N LEU A 70 -5.39 5.25 -16.38
CA LEU A 70 -5.44 5.25 -14.92
C LEU A 70 -6.28 4.09 -14.39
N VAL A 71 -7.34 3.69 -15.10
CA VAL A 71 -8.27 2.67 -14.61
C VAL A 71 -7.57 1.32 -14.57
N GLU A 72 -6.92 0.92 -15.66
CA GLU A 72 -6.21 -0.36 -15.75
C GLU A 72 -5.11 -0.50 -14.67
N VAL A 73 -4.35 0.57 -14.41
CA VAL A 73 -3.28 0.53 -13.41
C VAL A 73 -3.86 0.46 -11.99
N ARG A 74 -4.97 1.15 -11.75
CA ARG A 74 -5.69 1.07 -10.48
C ARG A 74 -6.21 -0.34 -10.24
N ASP A 75 -6.80 -0.96 -11.25
CA ASP A 75 -7.37 -2.31 -11.13
C ASP A 75 -6.26 -3.34 -10.89
N LYS A 76 -5.15 -3.26 -11.64
CA LYS A 76 -3.95 -4.08 -11.39
C LYS A 76 -3.37 -3.88 -9.98
N LEU A 77 -3.42 -2.66 -9.44
CA LEU A 77 -2.98 -2.39 -8.06
C LEU A 77 -3.95 -2.99 -7.03
N LEU A 78 -5.25 -2.95 -7.29
CA LEU A 78 -6.29 -3.48 -6.38
C LEU A 78 -6.36 -5.02 -6.41
N GLU A 79 -6.20 -5.65 -7.57
CA GLU A 79 -6.15 -7.11 -7.72
C GLU A 79 -5.01 -7.73 -6.90
N ASN A 80 -3.86 -7.04 -6.88
CA ASN A 80 -2.68 -7.48 -6.13
C ASN A 80 -2.73 -7.09 -4.63
N LYS A 81 -3.88 -6.65 -4.11
CA LYS A 81 -4.07 -6.36 -2.69
C LYS A 81 -4.11 -7.67 -1.89
N VAL A 82 -2.94 -8.14 -1.48
CA VAL A 82 -2.80 -9.35 -0.67
C VAL A 82 -3.34 -9.10 0.75
N ARG A 83 -4.15 -10.04 1.24
CA ARG A 83 -4.58 -10.08 2.64
C ARG A 83 -3.36 -10.34 3.51
N ALA A 84 -2.97 -9.35 4.31
CA ALA A 84 -1.93 -9.53 5.32
C ALA A 84 -2.55 -10.17 6.57
N PRO A 85 -1.85 -11.09 7.26
CA PRO A 85 -2.29 -11.58 8.55
C PRO A 85 -2.35 -10.42 9.56
N ALA A 86 -3.34 -10.45 10.45
CA ALA A 86 -3.46 -9.48 11.51
C ALA A 86 -2.23 -9.53 12.41
N ARG A 87 -1.63 -8.36 12.69
CA ARG A 87 -0.50 -8.24 13.62
C ARG A 87 -1.03 -7.80 15.00
N PRO A 88 -0.47 -8.33 16.11
CA PRO A 88 -0.85 -7.87 17.44
C PRO A 88 -0.60 -6.36 17.56
N GLY A 89 -1.59 -5.63 18.09
CA GLY A 89 -1.54 -4.16 18.21
C GLY A 89 -1.96 -3.37 16.97
N ALA A 90 -2.33 -4.02 15.86
CA ALA A 90 -2.88 -3.32 14.68
C ALA A 90 -4.38 -3.01 14.86
N ILE A 91 -4.80 -1.81 14.45
CA ILE A 91 -6.23 -1.45 14.39
C ILE A 91 -6.88 -2.20 13.25
N ALA A 92 -7.96 -2.94 13.54
CA ALA A 92 -8.70 -3.69 12.53
C ALA A 92 -9.45 -2.71 11.59
N PRO A 93 -9.22 -2.78 10.27
CA PRO A 93 -9.89 -1.90 9.32
C PRO A 93 -11.35 -2.32 9.02
N LEU A 94 -11.70 -3.57 9.31
CA LEU A 94 -13.01 -4.17 9.07
C LEU A 94 -13.38 -5.04 10.26
N ALA A 95 -14.69 -5.29 10.45
CA ALA A 95 -15.17 -6.21 11.47
C ALA A 95 -14.66 -7.64 11.20
N VAL A 96 -14.04 -8.25 12.21
CA VAL A 96 -13.54 -9.62 12.16
C VAL A 96 -14.52 -10.50 12.92
N VAL A 97 -15.10 -11.48 12.23
CA VAL A 97 -16.04 -12.46 12.82
C VAL A 97 -15.41 -13.85 12.70
N ILE A 98 -15.42 -14.60 13.79
CA ILE A 98 -14.94 -15.99 13.82
C ILE A 98 -16.15 -16.91 13.61
N PRO A 99 -16.22 -17.71 12.53
CA PRO A 99 -17.30 -18.65 12.34
C PRO A 99 -17.21 -19.78 13.38
N ALA A 100 -18.37 -20.23 13.88
CA ALA A 100 -18.43 -21.40 14.75
C ALA A 100 -18.03 -22.64 13.94
N HIS A 101 -16.85 -23.20 14.22
CA HIS A 101 -16.36 -24.41 13.58
C HIS A 101 -15.40 -25.16 14.51
N ASN A 102 -15.24 -26.47 14.30
CA ASN A 102 -14.27 -27.26 15.04
C ASN A 102 -12.84 -26.79 14.69
N THR A 103 -12.06 -26.41 15.70
CA THR A 103 -10.69 -25.89 15.54
C THR A 103 -9.65 -26.99 15.38
N GLY A 104 -10.00 -28.26 15.61
CA GLY A 104 -9.08 -29.40 15.50
C GLY A 104 -7.93 -29.41 16.53
N LEU A 105 -7.99 -28.52 17.52
CA LEU A 105 -7.02 -28.42 18.61
C LEU A 105 -7.44 -29.33 19.77
N GLY A 106 -6.45 -29.93 20.44
CA GLY A 106 -6.67 -30.76 21.62
C GLY A 106 -7.20 -29.96 22.82
N PRO A 107 -7.77 -30.63 23.83
CA PRO A 107 -8.47 -30.00 24.97
C PRO A 107 -7.57 -29.14 25.87
N GLU A 108 -6.25 -29.28 25.77
CA GLU A 108 -5.27 -28.57 26.61
C GLU A 108 -5.20 -27.06 26.36
N LYS A 109 -5.65 -26.58 25.19
CA LYS A 109 -5.45 -25.18 24.75
C LYS A 109 -6.73 -24.33 24.78
N THR A 110 -7.78 -24.78 25.46
CA THR A 110 -9.06 -24.04 25.54
C THR A 110 -8.94 -22.72 26.28
N SER A 111 -8.03 -22.61 27.25
CA SER A 111 -7.84 -21.39 28.06
C SER A 111 -7.45 -20.15 27.24
N PHE A 112 -6.75 -20.32 26.11
CA PHE A 112 -6.32 -19.20 25.26
C PHE A 112 -7.48 -18.55 24.48
N PHE A 113 -8.58 -19.26 24.26
CA PHE A 113 -9.74 -18.76 23.51
C PHE A 113 -10.81 -18.14 24.42
N GLN A 114 -10.67 -18.30 25.74
CA GLN A 114 -11.63 -17.81 26.74
C GLN A 114 -11.16 -16.54 27.46
N ALA A 115 -9.88 -16.18 27.34
CA ALA A 115 -9.29 -14.95 27.90
C ALA A 115 -9.46 -13.77 26.93
#